data_AF-A0A3N1J8B9-F1
#
_entry.id   AF-A0A3N1J8B9-F1
#
_cell.length_a   1.000
_cell.length_b   1.000
_cell.length_c   1.000
_cell.angle_alpha   90.00
_cell.angle_beta   90.00
_cell.angle_gamma   90.00
#
_symmetry.space_group_name_H-M   'P 1'
#
loop_
_entity.id
_entity.type
_entity.pdbx_description
1 polymer ?
#
loop_
_entity_poly.entity_id
_entity_poly.type
_entity_poly.pdbx_seq_one_letter_code
_entity_poly.pdbx_strand_id
1 'polypeptide(L)'
;MAHMDGAWIGWTGALVSVVSACGAVAATVVTVLEGRAARRNTGSLAHRDLWWQRWSWVAERACSSEPSGRESAALMVHALVTREWVTEDDWWVLRELEQRERTREPRPGEEDDDDL
;
A
#
# COMPACT_ATOMS: atom_id res chain seq x y z
N MET A 1 43.44 3.01 52.62
CA MET A 1 42.76 2.22 51.57
C MET A 1 41.41 2.78 51.14
N ALA A 2 40.82 3.78 51.80
CA ALA A 2 39.47 4.30 51.48
C ALA A 2 39.41 5.46 50.46
N HIS A 3 40.55 5.94 49.93
CA HIS A 3 40.59 7.13 49.06
C HIS A 3 40.61 6.78 47.54
N MET A 4 40.85 5.53 47.17
CA MET A 4 40.81 5.06 45.77
C MET A 4 39.40 4.67 45.31
N ASP A 5 38.51 4.28 46.24
CA ASP A 5 37.19 3.77 45.91
C ASP A 5 36.25 4.87 45.39
N GLY A 6 36.29 6.06 46.00
CA GLY A 6 35.46 7.20 45.58
C GLY A 6 35.82 7.75 44.19
N ALA A 7 37.11 7.80 43.84
CA ALA A 7 37.56 8.25 42.52
C ALA A 7 37.21 7.24 41.41
N TRP A 8 37.29 5.94 41.71
CA TRP A 8 36.89 4.87 40.79
C TRP A 8 35.37 4.84 40.57
N ILE A 9 34.58 5.04 41.62
CA ILE A 9 33.11 5.15 41.54
C ILE A 9 32.69 6.39 40.74
N GLY A 10 33.35 7.53 40.94
CA GLY A 10 33.09 8.74 40.15
C GLY A 10 33.43 8.59 38.67
N TRP A 11 34.57 7.95 38.36
CA TRP A 11 35.01 7.71 36.98
C TRP A 11 34.12 6.71 36.24
N THR A 12 33.71 5.62 36.89
CA THR A 12 32.77 4.65 36.32
C THR A 12 31.39 5.26 36.09
N GLY A 13 30.89 6.09 37.02
CA GLY A 13 29.65 6.85 36.84
C GLY A 13 29.70 7.83 35.66
N ALA A 14 30.82 8.55 35.51
CA ALA A 14 31.03 9.45 34.37
C ALA A 14 31.05 8.67 33.04
N LEU A 15 31.72 7.51 33.00
CA LEU A 15 31.77 6.65 31.83
C LEU A 15 30.38 6.12 31.46
N VAL A 16 29.61 5.64 32.43
CA VAL A 16 28.22 5.17 32.22
C VAL A 16 27.33 6.30 31.72
N SER A 17 27.48 7.52 32.25
CA SER A 17 26.73 8.68 31.79
C SER A 17 27.03 9.02 30.33
N VAL A 18 28.31 9.00 29.94
CA VAL A 18 28.72 9.25 28.54
C VAL A 18 28.18 8.16 27.62
N VAL A 19 28.29 6.88 27.99
CA VAL A 19 27.76 5.76 27.21
C VAL A 19 26.24 5.86 27.07
N SER A 20 25.54 6.21 28.15
CA SER A 20 24.09 6.41 28.15
C SER A 20 23.67 7.60 27.26
N ALA A 21 24.41 8.70 27.32
CA ALA A 21 24.19 9.86 26.47
C ALA A 21 24.40 9.51 24.98
N CYS A 22 25.44 8.77 24.64
CA CYS A 22 25.66 8.26 23.29
C CYS A 22 24.52 7.34 22.84
N GLY A 23 24.04 6.46 23.72
CA GLY A 23 22.88 5.60 23.47
C GLY A 23 21.61 6.39 23.18
N ALA A 24 21.34 7.45 23.95
CA ALA A 24 20.18 8.31 23.77
C ALA A 24 20.23 9.08 22.43
N VAL A 25 21.41 9.57 22.05
CA VAL A 25 21.62 10.24 20.76
C VAL A 25 21.41 9.26 19.61
N ALA A 26 21.98 8.05 19.69
CA ALA A 26 21.80 7.02 18.69
C ALA A 26 20.32 6.63 18.53
N ALA A 27 19.61 6.39 19.63
CA ALA A 27 18.18 6.09 19.62
C ALA A 27 17.36 7.20 18.95
N THR A 28 17.66 8.46 19.26
CA THR A 28 16.98 9.62 18.65
C THR A 28 17.19 9.66 17.14
N VAL A 29 18.43 9.39 16.67
CA VAL A 29 18.74 9.34 15.23
C VAL A 29 17.97 8.19 14.55
N VAL A 30 17.94 7.00 15.15
CA VAL A 30 17.16 5.87 14.63
C VAL A 30 15.67 6.23 14.53
N THR A 31 15.07 6.79 15.58
CA THR A 31 13.67 7.22 15.57
C THR A 31 13.37 8.26 14.49
N VAL A 32 14.28 9.21 14.25
CA VAL A 32 14.12 10.21 13.18
C VAL A 32 14.23 9.59 11.79
N LEU A 33 15.15 8.64 11.59
CA LEU A 33 15.32 7.92 10.33
C LEU A 33 14.12 7.01 10.05
N GLU A 34 13.66 6.26 11.04
CA GLU A 34 12.46 5.43 10.98
C GLU A 34 11.21 6.28 10.74
N GLY A 35 11.07 7.43 11.42
CA GLY A 35 9.98 8.37 11.19
C GLY A 35 9.97 8.97 9.78
N ARG A 36 11.15 9.22 9.20
CA ARG A 36 11.28 9.66 7.80
C ARG A 36 10.99 8.55 6.81
N ALA A 37 11.46 7.33 7.06
CA ALA A 37 11.20 6.16 6.23
C ALA A 37 9.71 5.79 6.26
N ALA A 38 9.09 5.82 7.45
CA ALA A 38 7.65 5.64 7.63
C ALA A 38 6.85 6.71 6.87
N ARG A 39 7.24 7.99 6.94
CA ARG A 39 6.58 9.06 6.16
C ARG A 39 6.65 8.87 4.65
N ARG A 40 7.75 8.32 4.12
CA ARG A 40 7.87 7.99 2.70
C ARG A 40 6.99 6.79 2.32
N ASN A 41 6.87 5.82 3.22
CA ASN A 41 6.08 4.61 2.98
C ASN A 41 4.57 4.83 3.18
N THR A 42 4.16 5.76 4.05
CA THR A 42 2.74 6.08 4.29
C THR A 42 2.03 6.65 3.08
N GLY A 43 2.73 7.38 2.19
CA GLY A 43 2.12 7.89 0.96
C GLY A 43 1.69 6.76 0.02
N SER A 44 2.56 5.75 -0.15
CA SER A 44 2.27 4.56 -0.95
C SER A 44 1.19 3.69 -0.30
N LEU A 45 1.25 3.49 1.02
CA LEU A 45 0.25 2.71 1.76
C LEU A 45 -1.14 3.37 1.75
N ALA A 46 -1.21 4.69 1.96
CA ALA A 46 -2.48 5.42 1.92
C ALA A 46 -3.09 5.43 0.52
N HIS A 47 -2.25 5.56 -0.52
CA HIS A 47 -2.70 5.47 -1.91
C HIS A 47 -3.31 4.09 -2.22
N ARG A 48 -2.61 3.02 -1.81
CA ARG A 48 -3.06 1.65 -1.98
C ARG A 48 -4.32 1.33 -1.18
N ASP A 49 -4.46 1.87 0.03
CA ASP A 49 -5.65 1.71 0.86
C ASP A 49 -6.87 2.40 0.24
N LEU A 50 -6.70 3.65 -0.22
CA LEU A 50 -7.76 4.38 -0.94
C LEU A 50 -8.14 3.68 -2.25
N TRP A 51 -7.16 3.17 -2.98
CA TRP A 51 -7.40 2.35 -4.17
C TRP A 51 -8.24 1.11 -3.82
N TRP A 52 -7.87 0.37 -2.77
CA TRP A 52 -8.57 -0.83 -2.33
C TRP A 52 -10.00 -0.54 -1.86
N GLN A 53 -10.22 0.54 -1.11
CA GLN A 53 -11.55 0.95 -0.67
C GLN A 53 -12.49 1.25 -1.85
N ARG A 54 -12.00 1.94 -2.88
CA ARG A 54 -12.80 2.25 -4.09
C ARG A 54 -13.15 0.98 -4.86
N TRP A 55 -12.17 0.12 -5.11
CA TRP A 55 -12.37 -1.08 -5.94
C TRP A 55 -13.11 -2.20 -5.25
N SER A 56 -12.98 -2.35 -3.93
CA SER A 56 -13.79 -3.32 -3.17
C SER A 56 -15.28 -2.97 -3.20
N TRP A 57 -15.62 -1.69 -3.08
CA TRP A 57 -17.00 -1.22 -3.25
C TRP A 57 -17.53 -1.51 -4.67
N VAL A 58 -16.74 -1.25 -5.70
CA VAL A 58 -17.12 -1.56 -7.09
C VAL A 58 -17.36 -3.07 -7.28
N ALA A 59 -16.46 -3.91 -6.77
CA ALA A 59 -16.58 -5.37 -6.88
C ALA A 59 -17.82 -5.90 -6.17
N GLU A 60 -18.11 -5.40 -4.96
CA GLU A 60 -19.33 -5.76 -4.22
C GLU A 60 -20.59 -5.43 -5.03
N ARG A 61 -20.63 -4.25 -5.65
CA ARG A 61 -21.79 -3.80 -6.44
C ARG A 61 -21.91 -4.46 -7.80
N ALA A 62 -20.79 -4.79 -8.44
CA ALA A 62 -20.77 -5.57 -9.67
C ALA A 62 -21.33 -6.99 -9.46
N CYS A 63 -21.11 -7.57 -8.27
CA CYS A 63 -21.63 -8.88 -7.87
C CYS A 63 -23.04 -8.83 -7.25
N SER A 64 -23.67 -7.65 -7.17
CA SER A 64 -25.00 -7.50 -6.60
C SER A 64 -26.07 -8.20 -7.46
N SER A 65 -27.06 -8.82 -6.81
CA SER A 65 -28.23 -9.39 -7.49
C SER A 65 -29.21 -8.33 -7.99
N GLU A 66 -29.11 -7.11 -7.46
CA GLU A 66 -29.96 -5.97 -7.80
C GLU A 66 -29.41 -5.24 -9.04
N PRO A 67 -30.21 -5.09 -10.13
CA PRO A 67 -29.79 -4.39 -11.34
C PRO A 67 -29.22 -2.98 -11.08
N SER A 68 -29.85 -2.21 -10.21
CA SER A 68 -29.38 -0.85 -9.87
C SER A 68 -28.01 -0.84 -9.18
N GLY A 69 -27.66 -1.91 -8.45
CA GLY A 69 -26.33 -2.10 -7.88
C GLY A 69 -25.26 -2.28 -8.96
N ARG A 70 -25.53 -3.12 -9.96
CA ARG A 70 -24.61 -3.39 -11.07
C ARG A 70 -24.40 -2.17 -11.96
N GLU A 71 -25.47 -1.41 -12.24
CA GLU A 71 -25.38 -0.15 -12.99
C GLU A 71 -24.54 0.90 -12.24
N SER A 72 -24.72 1.01 -10.92
CA SER A 72 -23.90 1.90 -10.08
C SER A 72 -22.42 1.53 -10.12
N ALA A 73 -22.10 0.23 -10.16
CA ALA A 73 -20.74 -0.25 -10.32
C ALA A 73 -20.14 0.17 -11.68
N ALA A 74 -20.89 0.00 -12.77
CA ALA A 74 -20.45 0.41 -14.10
C ALA A 74 -20.20 1.93 -14.19
N LEU A 75 -21.07 2.75 -13.62
CA LEU A 75 -20.89 4.21 -13.54
C LEU A 75 -19.66 4.59 -12.72
N MET A 76 -19.41 3.92 -11.59
CA MET A 76 -18.24 4.17 -10.78
C MET A 76 -16.94 3.77 -11.49
N VAL A 77 -16.91 2.61 -12.16
CA VAL A 77 -15.78 2.21 -13.01
C VAL A 77 -15.51 3.28 -14.06
N HIS A 78 -16.54 3.77 -14.74
CA HIS A 78 -16.39 4.84 -15.72
C HIS A 78 -15.82 6.13 -15.10
N ALA A 79 -16.28 6.52 -13.92
CA ALA A 79 -15.75 7.69 -13.22
C ALA A 79 -14.28 7.50 -12.78
N LEU A 80 -13.91 6.29 -12.37
CA LEU A 80 -12.55 5.89 -11.97
C LEU A 80 -11.57 5.71 -13.15
N VAL A 81 -12.01 5.90 -14.40
CA VAL A 81 -11.11 5.81 -15.58
C VAL A 81 -11.15 7.06 -16.46
N THR A 82 -12.03 8.02 -16.16
CA THR A 82 -12.22 9.23 -16.98
C THR A 82 -11.77 10.53 -16.31
N ARG A 83 -11.35 10.48 -15.05
CA ARG A 83 -11.02 11.68 -14.26
C ARG A 83 -9.51 11.82 -14.02
N GLU A 84 -9.05 13.05 -13.81
CA GLU A 84 -7.61 13.36 -13.68
C GLU A 84 -6.93 12.76 -12.42
N TRP A 85 -7.70 12.34 -11.42
CA TRP A 85 -7.20 11.79 -10.15
C TRP A 85 -7.05 10.26 -10.18
N VAL A 86 -7.07 9.68 -11.39
CA VAL A 86 -6.88 8.26 -11.64
C VAL A 86 -5.43 7.85 -11.45
N THR A 87 -5.25 6.64 -10.92
CA THR A 87 -3.94 6.08 -10.57
C THR A 87 -3.48 5.06 -11.61
N GLU A 88 -2.19 4.72 -11.61
CA GLU A 88 -1.66 3.67 -12.50
C GLU A 88 -2.32 2.30 -12.22
N ASP A 89 -2.64 2.03 -10.96
CA ASP A 89 -3.34 0.81 -10.56
C ASP A 89 -4.79 0.75 -11.10
N ASP A 90 -5.48 1.90 -11.19
CA ASP A 90 -6.82 1.98 -11.80
C ASP A 90 -6.76 1.61 -13.31
N TRP A 91 -5.75 2.10 -14.03
CA TRP A 91 -5.53 1.78 -15.44
C TRP A 91 -5.14 0.32 -15.67
N TRP A 92 -4.37 -0.25 -14.75
CA TRP A 92 -4.00 -1.67 -14.81
C TRP A 92 -5.24 -2.57 -14.76
N VAL A 93 -6.19 -2.31 -13.86
CA VAL A 93 -7.45 -3.09 -13.78
C VAL A 93 -8.23 -3.03 -15.08
N LEU A 94 -8.38 -1.84 -15.66
CA LEU A 94 -9.12 -1.68 -16.93
C LEU A 94 -8.47 -2.47 -18.06
N ARG A 95 -7.13 -2.40 -18.17
CA ARG A 95 -6.37 -3.12 -19.20
C ARG A 95 -6.52 -4.63 -19.07
N GLU A 96 -6.45 -5.16 -17.85
CA GLU A 96 -6.63 -6.59 -17.58
C GLU A 96 -8.05 -7.06 -17.89
N LEU A 97 -9.07 -6.25 -17.57
CA LEU A 97 -10.46 -6.54 -17.93
C LEU A 97 -10.64 -6.58 -19.45
N GLU A 98 -10.13 -5.58 -20.16
CA GLU A 98 -10.20 -5.50 -21.62
C GLU A 98 -9.47 -6.68 -22.28
N GLN A 99 -8.29 -7.06 -21.76
CA GLN A 99 -7.54 -8.21 -22.25
C GLN A 99 -8.31 -9.53 -22.04
N ARG A 100 -8.97 -9.70 -20.89
CA ARG A 100 -9.81 -10.87 -20.62
C ARG A 100 -11.04 -10.91 -21.51
N GLU A 101 -11.66 -9.78 -21.77
CA GLU A 101 -12.81 -9.68 -22.68
C GLU A 101 -12.42 -10.07 -24.10
N ARG A 102 -11.31 -9.53 -24.64
CA ARG A 102 -10.76 -9.95 -25.93
C ARG A 102 -10.39 -11.43 -26.00
N THR A 103 -9.97 -12.02 -24.88
CA THR A 103 -9.66 -13.46 -24.82
C THR A 103 -10.91 -14.33 -24.70
N ARG A 104 -12.02 -13.75 -24.22
CA ARG A 104 -13.32 -14.42 -24.06
C ARG A 104 -14.14 -14.39 -25.34
N GLU A 105 -13.94 -13.39 -26.21
CA GLU A 105 -14.58 -13.38 -27.53
C GLU A 105 -14.16 -14.63 -28.32
N PRO A 106 -15.11 -15.40 -28.88
CA PRO A 106 -14.79 -16.52 -29.75
C PRO A 106 -13.96 -15.98 -30.92
N ARG A 107 -12.90 -16.70 -31.31
CA ARG A 107 -12.18 -16.37 -32.55
C ARG A 107 -13.20 -16.39 -33.69
N PRO A 108 -13.31 -15.32 -34.50
CA PRO A 108 -14.15 -15.34 -35.69
C PRO A 108 -13.52 -16.35 -36.65
N GLY A 109 -14.09 -17.56 -36.71
CA GLY A 109 -13.57 -18.69 -37.46
C GLY A 109 -13.79 -20.07 -36.82
N GLU A 110 -14.33 -20.17 -35.61
CA GLU A 110 -14.79 -21.44 -35.02
C GLU A 110 -16.30 -21.60 -35.27
N GLU A 111 -16.68 -21.57 -36.56
CA GLU A 111 -17.98 -22.11 -37.00
C GLU A 111 -17.85 -23.64 -36.99
N ASP A 112 -18.51 -24.26 -36.01
CA ASP A 112 -19.38 -25.43 -36.17
C ASP A 112 -18.95 -26.41 -37.28
N ASP A 113 -17.89 -27.18 -37.01
CA ASP A 113 -17.50 -28.36 -37.79
C ASP A 113 -17.99 -29.65 -37.10
N ASP A 114 -19.16 -29.57 -36.45
CA ASP A 114 -19.83 -30.65 -35.70
C ASP A 114 -21.20 -31.04 -36.32
N ASP A 115 -21.32 -30.98 -37.64
CA ASP A 115 -22.43 -31.56 -38.42
C ASP A 115 -21.89 -32.54 -39.49
N LEU A 116 -21.43 -33.73 -39.09
CA LEU A 116 -21.31 -34.92 -39.97
C LEU A 116 -21.62 -36.24 -39.24
#